data_AF-A0A8T4TDN4-F1
#
_entry.id   AF-A0A8T4TDN4-F1
#
_cell.length_a   1.000
_cell.length_b   1.000
_cell.length_c   1.000
_cell.angle_alpha   90.00
_cell.angle_beta   90.00
_cell.angle_gamma   90.00
#
_symmetry.space_group_name_H-M   'P 1'
#
loop_
_entity.id
_entity.type
_entity.pdbx_description
1 polymer ?
#
loop_
_entity_poly.entity_id
_entity_poly.type
_entity_poly.pdbx_seq_one_letter_code
_entity_poly.pdbx_strand_id
1 'polypeptide(L)'
;MRITGAGNVGIGTTAPAQLLNVIGATNITGDVFLSISGLSSCSGKLITSADGNITCGVDASGGGMDYTNIAMLNETDQRFIGNVTFADNFTVDGDTFYVDASANRVGIGTTSPSSLLDISGGNLTITNTTATDFPYILFSPGGYIYDNGTALVIGHN
;
A
#
# COMPACT_ATOMS: atom_id res chain seq x y z
N MET A 1 7.30 -25.36 35.09
CA MET A 1 8.48 -25.25 34.20
C MET A 1 9.14 -26.63 34.12
N ARG A 2 9.61 -27.04 32.94
CA ARG A 2 10.32 -28.30 32.68
C ARG A 2 11.54 -28.02 31.80
N ILE A 3 12.68 -28.65 32.08
CA ILE A 3 13.86 -28.66 31.21
C ILE A 3 14.13 -30.11 30.82
N THR A 4 14.26 -30.39 29.53
CA THR A 4 14.55 -31.75 29.02
C THR A 4 16.05 -32.02 28.97
N GLY A 5 16.44 -33.29 28.83
CA GLY A 5 17.85 -33.67 28.60
C GLY A 5 18.44 -33.12 27.30
N ALA A 6 17.61 -32.68 26.36
CA ALA A 6 18.03 -32.01 25.12
C ALA A 6 18.19 -30.47 25.27
N GLY A 7 17.90 -29.91 26.45
CA GLY A 7 18.01 -28.47 26.71
C GLY A 7 16.73 -27.66 26.47
N ASN A 8 15.66 -28.27 25.95
CA ASN A 8 14.39 -27.58 25.74
C ASN A 8 13.71 -27.19 27.06
N VAL A 9 13.26 -25.95 27.15
CA VAL A 9 12.54 -25.35 28.29
C VAL A 9 11.05 -25.26 27.97
N GLY A 10 10.22 -25.94 28.76
CA GLY A 10 8.75 -25.89 28.69
C GLY A 10 8.14 -25.11 29.86
N ILE A 11 7.23 -24.19 29.58
CA ILE A 11 6.34 -23.55 30.57
C ILE A 11 4.91 -23.87 30.17
N GLY A 12 4.13 -24.47 31.07
CA GLY A 12 2.77 -24.95 30.75
C GLY A 12 2.69 -26.20 29.86
N THR A 13 3.83 -26.80 29.48
CA THR A 13 3.90 -28.05 28.71
C THR A 13 4.88 -29.05 29.34
N THR A 14 4.59 -30.34 29.18
CA THR A 14 5.45 -31.46 29.59
C THR A 14 6.32 -32.00 28.45
N ALA A 15 6.01 -31.63 27.20
CA ALA A 15 6.73 -32.05 26.00
C ALA A 15 7.04 -30.81 25.13
N PRO A 16 8.06 -30.00 25.52
CA PRO A 16 8.43 -28.82 24.74
C PRO A 16 9.00 -29.22 23.37
N ALA A 17 8.34 -28.78 22.29
CA ALA A 17 8.72 -29.08 20.91
C ALA A 17 9.85 -28.18 20.36
N GLN A 18 10.15 -27.09 21.06
CA GLN A 18 11.18 -26.10 20.73
C GLN A 18 12.07 -25.83 21.95
N LEU A 19 13.22 -25.17 21.73
CA LEU A 19 14.15 -24.78 22.81
C LEU A 19 13.45 -23.99 23.92
N LEU A 20 12.47 -23.16 23.58
CA LEU A 20 11.54 -22.55 24.53
C LEU A 20 10.10 -22.75 24.03
N ASN A 21 9.27 -23.43 24.82
CA ASN A 21 7.87 -23.67 24.52
C ASN A 21 7.00 -23.19 25.70
N VAL A 22 6.26 -22.10 25.51
CA VAL A 22 5.33 -21.56 26.52
C VAL A 22 3.89 -21.78 26.06
N ILE A 23 3.11 -22.53 26.84
CA ILE A 23 1.65 -22.61 26.68
C ILE A 23 1.04 -21.61 27.66
N GLY A 24 0.55 -20.48 27.12
CA GLY A 24 0.00 -19.37 27.88
C GLY A 24 0.51 -18.01 27.40
N ALA A 25 0.15 -16.95 28.11
CA ALA A 25 0.67 -15.60 27.85
C ALA A 25 2.05 -15.41 28.48
N THR A 26 2.96 -14.77 27.74
CA THR A 26 4.30 -14.39 28.24
C THR A 26 4.36 -12.88 28.43
N ASN A 27 4.81 -12.41 29.60
CA ASN A 27 5.14 -11.01 29.84
C ASN A 27 6.66 -10.87 29.88
N ILE A 28 7.24 -10.15 28.92
CA ILE A 28 8.67 -9.85 28.84
C ILE A 28 8.82 -8.34 28.94
N THR A 29 9.43 -7.87 30.02
CA THR A 29 9.55 -6.44 30.35
C THR A 29 10.77 -5.77 29.71
N GLY A 30 11.62 -6.53 29.03
CA GLY A 30 12.74 -6.04 28.22
C GLY A 30 12.57 -6.42 26.76
N ASP A 31 13.63 -6.22 25.97
CA ASP A 31 13.58 -6.48 24.53
C ASP A 31 13.49 -7.98 24.21
N VAL A 32 12.71 -8.32 23.19
CA VAL A 32 12.64 -9.67 22.62
C VAL A 32 13.32 -9.65 21.26
N PHE A 33 14.54 -10.20 21.19
CA PHE A 33 15.26 -10.34 19.92
C PHE A 33 14.81 -11.60 19.18
N LEU A 34 14.09 -11.42 18.07
CA LEU A 34 13.67 -12.49 17.16
C LEU A 34 14.50 -12.39 15.89
N SER A 35 15.46 -13.31 15.71
CA SER A 35 16.19 -13.42 14.44
C SER A 35 15.35 -14.22 13.45
N ILE A 36 14.66 -13.51 12.57
CA ILE A 36 13.87 -14.08 11.48
C ILE A 36 14.38 -13.51 10.17
N SER A 37 14.89 -14.35 9.29
CA SER A 37 15.24 -13.94 7.93
C SER A 37 13.95 -13.71 7.15
N GLY A 38 13.62 -12.45 6.84
CA GLY A 38 12.55 -12.09 5.91
C GLY A 38 11.35 -11.31 6.47
N LEU A 39 11.40 -10.79 7.71
CA LEU A 39 10.32 -9.97 8.27
C LEU A 39 10.78 -8.51 8.46
N SER A 40 10.43 -7.64 7.51
CA SER A 40 10.96 -6.27 7.45
C SER A 40 10.13 -5.20 8.15
N SER A 41 8.93 -5.49 8.68
CA SER A 41 8.16 -4.47 9.42
C SER A 41 6.95 -5.09 10.15
N CYS A 42 7.12 -5.49 11.39
CA CYS A 42 6.00 -5.78 12.29
C CYS A 42 5.87 -4.62 13.27
N SER A 43 4.80 -3.84 13.16
CA SER A 43 4.37 -2.89 14.21
C SER A 43 3.03 -3.39 14.73
N GLY A 44 3.08 -4.20 15.79
CA GLY A 44 1.94 -4.93 16.33
C GLY A 44 2.35 -6.20 17.09
N LYS A 45 1.37 -7.09 17.36
CA LYS A 45 1.57 -8.37 18.03
C LYS A 45 2.17 -9.40 17.08
N LEU A 46 3.23 -10.09 17.52
CA LEU A 46 3.76 -11.26 16.84
C LEU A 46 2.74 -12.41 16.95
N ILE A 47 2.04 -12.72 15.87
CA ILE A 47 1.12 -13.87 15.85
C ILE A 47 1.89 -15.07 15.27
N THR A 48 2.13 -16.07 16.10
CA THR A 48 2.56 -17.40 15.63
C THR A 48 1.32 -18.18 15.21
N SER A 49 1.22 -18.52 13.92
CA SER A 49 0.22 -19.47 13.41
C SER A 49 0.35 -20.83 14.11
N ALA A 50 -0.71 -21.65 14.10
CA ALA A 50 -0.68 -23.04 14.54
C ALA A 50 0.41 -23.88 13.85
N ASP A 51 0.85 -23.45 12.66
CA ASP A 51 1.93 -24.08 11.88
C ASP A 51 3.33 -23.51 12.21
N GLY A 52 3.45 -22.60 13.19
CA GLY A 52 4.74 -22.01 13.61
C GLY A 52 5.23 -20.85 12.75
N ASN A 53 4.45 -20.41 11.75
CA ASN A 53 4.79 -19.22 10.95
C ASN A 53 4.55 -17.93 11.74
N ILE A 54 5.49 -17.00 11.65
CA ILE A 54 5.36 -15.64 12.20
C ILE A 54 4.72 -14.77 11.12
N THR A 55 3.54 -14.22 11.40
CA THR A 55 2.84 -13.27 10.52
C THR A 55 2.60 -11.94 11.23
N CYS A 56 2.81 -10.83 10.52
CA CYS A 56 2.39 -9.50 10.96
C CYS A 56 0.89 -9.35 10.71
N GLY A 57 0.10 -9.06 11.75
CA GLY A 57 -1.35 -8.85 11.63
C GLY A 57 -1.92 -8.02 12.76
N VAL A 58 -3.03 -7.32 12.48
CA VAL A 58 -3.93 -6.71 13.48
C VAL A 58 -5.03 -7.71 13.85
N ASP A 59 -5.56 -7.62 15.07
CA ASP A 59 -6.36 -8.64 15.74
C ASP A 59 -7.37 -9.38 14.84
N ALA A 60 -7.28 -10.72 14.86
CA ALA A 60 -8.18 -11.67 14.21
C ALA A 60 -9.58 -11.71 14.87
N SER A 61 -10.29 -10.58 14.85
CA SER A 61 -11.71 -10.50 15.17
C SER A 61 -12.56 -10.33 13.90
N GLY A 62 -12.55 -11.36 13.04
CA GLY A 62 -13.69 -11.65 12.16
C GLY A 62 -13.73 -11.04 10.75
N GLY A 63 -12.63 -10.55 10.19
CA GLY A 63 -12.55 -10.14 8.76
C GLY A 63 -11.32 -10.76 8.11
N GLY A 64 -11.44 -11.26 6.89
CA GLY A 64 -10.39 -11.97 6.16
C GLY A 64 -9.04 -11.25 6.16
N MET A 65 -7.97 -12.03 6.14
CA MET A 65 -6.60 -11.52 6.03
C MET A 65 -6.42 -10.87 4.65
N ASP A 66 -6.59 -9.55 4.56
CA ASP A 66 -6.27 -8.77 3.37
C ASP A 66 -4.75 -8.68 3.21
N TYR A 67 -4.19 -9.50 2.33
CA TYR A 67 -2.77 -9.50 1.96
C TYR A 67 -2.37 -8.32 1.03
N THR A 68 -3.20 -7.28 0.93
CA THR A 68 -3.08 -6.15 -0.01
C THR A 68 -2.64 -4.85 0.66
N ASN A 69 -2.55 -4.82 1.99
CA ASN A 69 -2.34 -3.59 2.72
C ASN A 69 -0.85 -3.29 2.87
N ILE A 70 -0.36 -2.38 2.05
CA ILE A 70 0.64 -1.41 2.49
C ILE A 70 -0.05 -0.52 3.55
N ALA A 71 -0.29 -1.08 4.74
CA ALA A 71 -0.86 -0.35 5.87
C ALA A 71 0.26 0.48 6.50
N MET A 72 0.32 1.74 6.09
CA MET A 72 1.11 2.76 6.75
C MET A 72 0.42 3.15 8.06
N LEU A 73 0.96 2.64 9.16
CA LEU A 73 0.47 2.88 10.51
C LEU A 73 0.90 4.30 10.94
N ASN A 74 -0.02 5.26 10.90
CA ASN A 74 -0.02 6.49 11.72
C ASN A 74 1.35 7.19 11.92
N GLU A 75 2.10 7.48 10.85
CA GLU A 75 3.26 8.38 10.93
C GLU A 75 3.02 9.58 10.02
N THR A 76 3.52 10.76 10.41
CA THR A 76 3.34 12.00 9.64
C THR A 76 4.09 11.99 8.31
N ASP A 77 5.15 11.20 8.20
CA ASP A 77 5.96 11.06 6.99
C ASP A 77 6.18 9.58 6.65
N GLN A 78 5.56 9.19 5.55
CA GLN A 78 5.45 7.80 5.12
C GLN A 78 6.11 7.70 3.74
N ARG A 79 7.29 7.06 3.68
CA ARG A 79 8.15 7.04 2.47
C ARG A 79 8.39 5.63 1.92
N PHE A 80 8.03 5.42 0.66
CA PHE A 80 8.38 4.23 -0.11
C PHE A 80 9.75 4.37 -0.78
N ILE A 81 10.64 3.38 -0.60
CA ILE A 81 12.00 3.36 -1.21
C ILE A 81 11.98 2.49 -2.49
N GLY A 82 10.89 2.56 -3.27
CA GLY A 82 10.69 1.76 -4.47
C GLY A 82 9.31 1.94 -5.09
N ASN A 83 9.04 1.18 -6.17
CA ASN A 83 7.73 1.20 -6.82
C ASN A 83 6.66 0.61 -5.91
N VAL A 84 5.48 1.22 -5.93
CA VAL A 84 4.28 0.72 -5.28
C VAL A 84 3.31 0.24 -6.37
N THR A 85 2.86 -1.00 -6.27
CA THR A 85 1.87 -1.60 -7.19
C THR A 85 0.65 -2.02 -6.40
N PHE A 86 -0.53 -1.64 -6.88
CA PHE A 86 -1.81 -2.07 -6.34
C PHE A 86 -2.44 -3.12 -7.29
N ALA A 87 -2.96 -4.21 -6.73
CA ALA A 87 -3.62 -5.25 -7.52
C ALA A 87 -5.06 -4.85 -7.90
N ASP A 88 -5.70 -4.07 -7.04
CA ASP A 88 -7.07 -3.57 -7.19
C ASP A 88 -7.07 -2.05 -7.42
N ASN A 89 -8.26 -1.45 -7.37
CA ASN A 89 -8.46 -0.02 -7.54
C ASN A 89 -7.66 0.80 -6.52
N PHE A 90 -7.17 1.97 -6.93
CA PHE A 90 -6.52 2.93 -6.04
C PHE A 90 -7.42 4.14 -5.86
N THR A 91 -7.70 4.53 -4.62
CA THR A 91 -8.65 5.59 -4.26
C THR A 91 -7.99 6.58 -3.32
N VAL A 92 -8.09 7.87 -3.61
CA VAL A 92 -7.61 8.97 -2.75
C VAL A 92 -8.77 9.92 -2.49
N ASP A 93 -9.08 10.12 -1.22
CA ASP A 93 -10.17 11.01 -0.75
C ASP A 93 -11.47 10.79 -1.52
N GLY A 94 -11.95 9.55 -1.53
CA GLY A 94 -13.17 9.14 -2.23
C GLY A 94 -13.02 9.24 -3.75
N ASP A 95 -13.77 10.15 -4.36
CA ASP A 95 -13.78 10.34 -5.81
C ASP A 95 -12.73 11.33 -6.32
N THR A 96 -11.95 11.96 -5.44
CA THR A 96 -10.97 13.00 -5.81
C THR A 96 -9.93 12.49 -6.81
N PHE A 97 -9.27 11.36 -6.52
CA PHE A 97 -8.41 10.66 -7.48
C PHE A 97 -8.65 9.16 -7.39
N TYR A 98 -9.02 8.56 -8.51
CA TYR A 98 -9.42 7.17 -8.57
C TYR A 98 -8.78 6.46 -9.77
N VAL A 99 -8.26 5.25 -9.56
CA VAL A 99 -7.79 4.35 -10.61
C VAL A 99 -8.67 3.11 -10.60
N ASP A 100 -9.35 2.88 -11.71
CA ASP A 100 -10.11 1.66 -11.98
C ASP A 100 -9.18 0.62 -12.62
N ALA A 101 -8.71 -0.33 -11.82
CA ALA A 101 -7.85 -1.41 -12.26
C ALA A 101 -8.59 -2.40 -13.17
N SER A 102 -9.90 -2.57 -13.00
CA SER A 102 -10.71 -3.48 -13.80
C SER A 102 -10.90 -2.97 -15.23
N ALA A 103 -11.03 -1.65 -15.38
CA ALA A 103 -11.33 -1.01 -16.64
C ALA A 103 -10.11 -0.30 -17.27
N ASN A 104 -8.97 -0.24 -16.57
CA ASN A 104 -7.75 0.47 -16.93
C ASN A 104 -7.99 1.98 -17.17
N ARG A 105 -8.63 2.66 -16.21
CA ARG A 105 -9.03 4.08 -16.33
C ARG A 105 -8.66 4.88 -15.09
N VAL A 106 -8.54 6.19 -15.25
CA VAL A 106 -8.31 7.16 -14.16
C VAL A 106 -9.47 8.15 -14.11
N GLY A 107 -10.03 8.36 -12.92
CA GLY A 107 -11.05 9.35 -12.61
C GLY A 107 -10.51 10.45 -11.70
N ILE A 108 -10.92 11.69 -11.96
CA ILE A 108 -10.75 12.87 -11.09
C ILE A 108 -12.13 13.43 -10.80
N GLY A 109 -12.57 13.41 -9.54
CA GLY A 109 -13.95 13.73 -9.16
C GLY A 109 -14.99 12.68 -9.56
N THR A 110 -14.57 11.43 -9.84
CA THR A 110 -15.46 10.31 -10.18
C THR A 110 -14.83 8.96 -9.85
N THR A 111 -15.61 8.03 -9.30
CA THR A 111 -15.24 6.62 -9.09
C THR A 111 -15.71 5.71 -10.24
N SER A 112 -16.34 6.28 -11.27
CA SER A 112 -16.84 5.53 -12.44
C SER A 112 -16.39 6.20 -13.74
N PRO A 113 -15.08 6.28 -14.00
CA PRO A 113 -14.55 6.93 -15.20
C PRO A 113 -15.07 6.23 -16.46
N SER A 114 -15.60 7.01 -17.41
CA SER A 114 -16.15 6.52 -18.68
C SER A 114 -15.13 6.51 -19.84
N SER A 115 -13.99 7.17 -19.64
CA SER A 115 -12.84 7.27 -20.55
C SER A 115 -11.52 6.92 -19.83
N LEU A 116 -10.41 6.81 -20.57
CA LEU A 116 -9.09 6.52 -19.98
C LEU A 116 -8.69 7.53 -18.90
N LEU A 117 -9.01 8.81 -19.11
CA LEU A 117 -8.98 9.86 -18.12
C LEU A 117 -10.35 10.54 -18.15
N ASP A 118 -11.06 10.55 -17.02
CA ASP A 118 -12.37 11.20 -16.85
C ASP A 118 -12.29 12.23 -15.72
N ILE A 119 -12.61 13.48 -16.02
CA ILE A 119 -12.62 14.59 -15.06
C ILE A 119 -14.06 15.07 -14.92
N SER A 120 -14.65 14.85 -13.75
CA SER A 120 -16.03 15.22 -13.46
C SER A 120 -16.07 16.38 -12.45
N GLY A 121 -16.95 17.36 -12.68
CA GLY A 121 -17.21 18.44 -11.73
C GLY A 121 -16.12 19.51 -11.58
N GLY A 122 -15.08 19.50 -12.43
CA GLY A 122 -13.94 20.44 -12.35
C GLY A 122 -13.37 20.85 -13.72
N ASN A 123 -12.36 21.73 -13.68
CA ASN A 123 -11.63 22.21 -14.87
C ASN A 123 -10.30 21.46 -15.04
N LEU A 124 -9.87 21.24 -16.29
CA LEU A 124 -8.51 20.81 -16.61
C LEU A 124 -7.60 22.03 -16.83
N THR A 125 -6.65 22.25 -15.94
CA THR A 125 -5.63 23.30 -16.08
C THR A 125 -4.32 22.68 -16.59
N ILE A 126 -3.86 23.12 -17.77
CA ILE A 126 -2.59 22.69 -18.35
C ILE A 126 -1.66 23.90 -18.38
N THR A 127 -0.59 23.87 -17.58
CA THR A 127 0.39 24.97 -17.47
C THR A 127 1.80 24.43 -17.68
N ASN A 128 2.65 25.22 -18.35
CA ASN A 128 4.09 24.95 -18.41
C ASN A 128 4.82 25.99 -17.57
N THR A 129 5.54 25.56 -16.53
CA THR A 129 6.22 26.47 -15.59
C THR A 129 7.68 26.74 -15.95
N THR A 130 8.18 26.15 -17.05
CA THR A 130 9.62 26.14 -17.37
C THR A 130 9.96 26.47 -18.84
N ALA A 131 8.99 26.65 -19.74
CA ALA A 131 9.27 26.93 -21.15
C ALA A 131 8.66 28.25 -21.64
N THR A 132 9.27 28.81 -22.69
CA THR A 132 8.73 29.92 -23.50
C THR A 132 7.57 29.49 -24.40
N ASP A 133 7.23 28.21 -24.40
CA ASP A 133 6.19 27.62 -25.24
C ASP A 133 4.88 27.44 -24.48
N PHE A 134 3.78 27.66 -25.18
CA PHE A 134 2.45 27.47 -24.63
C PHE A 134 2.16 25.98 -24.40
N PRO A 135 1.56 25.60 -23.26
CA PRO A 135 1.11 24.23 -23.05
C PRO A 135 0.07 23.84 -24.11
N TYR A 136 0.19 22.62 -24.63
CA TYR A 136 -0.70 22.10 -25.66
C TYR A 136 -1.18 20.69 -25.35
N ILE A 137 -2.36 20.35 -25.84
CA ILE A 137 -2.82 18.97 -25.99
C ILE A 137 -2.34 18.50 -27.35
N LEU A 138 -1.53 17.43 -27.39
CA LEU A 138 -1.04 16.82 -28.63
C LEU A 138 -1.89 15.60 -29.00
N PHE A 139 -2.28 15.52 -30.26
CA PHE A 139 -2.95 14.38 -30.87
C PHE A 139 -1.99 13.73 -31.87
N SER A 140 -1.72 12.43 -31.73
CA SER A 140 -0.95 11.70 -32.75
C SER A 140 -1.82 11.47 -34.00
N PRO A 141 -1.32 11.67 -35.24
CA PRO A 141 0.08 11.80 -35.65
C PRO A 141 0.65 13.24 -35.70
N GLY A 142 -0.05 14.25 -35.17
CA GLY A 142 0.51 15.62 -35.09
C GLY A 142 -0.51 16.75 -34.95
N GLY A 143 -1.76 16.46 -34.58
CA GLY A 143 -2.77 17.48 -34.25
C GLY A 143 -2.47 18.14 -32.91
N TYR A 144 -2.92 19.37 -32.67
CA TYR A 144 -2.71 20.04 -31.39
C TYR A 144 -3.82 21.05 -31.07
N ILE A 145 -3.98 21.33 -29.77
CA ILE A 145 -4.79 22.43 -29.22
C ILE A 145 -3.96 23.19 -28.20
N TYR A 146 -3.83 24.52 -28.34
CA TYR A 146 -3.13 25.37 -27.37
C TYR A 146 -3.60 26.83 -27.42
N ASP A 147 -3.33 27.60 -26.37
CA ASP A 147 -3.55 29.05 -26.36
C ASP A 147 -2.23 29.77 -26.70
N ASN A 148 -2.21 30.64 -27.71
CA ASN A 148 -1.00 31.38 -28.10
C ASN A 148 -0.84 32.74 -27.38
N GLY A 149 -1.59 32.97 -26.30
CA GLY A 149 -1.64 34.22 -25.54
C GLY A 149 -2.61 35.26 -26.12
N THR A 150 -3.11 35.05 -27.33
CA THR A 150 -4.10 35.94 -27.98
C THR A 150 -5.31 35.20 -28.53
N ALA A 151 -5.18 33.89 -28.78
CA ALA A 151 -6.23 33.04 -29.33
C ALA A 151 -5.98 31.57 -28.98
N LEU A 152 -7.08 30.81 -28.92
CA LEU A 152 -7.04 29.36 -29.00
C LEU A 152 -6.68 28.94 -30.43
N VAL A 153 -5.67 28.10 -30.54
CA VAL A 153 -5.18 27.50 -31.79
C VAL A 153 -5.53 26.02 -31.79
N ILE A 154 -6.12 25.56 -32.90
CA ILE A 154 -6.35 24.15 -33.21
C ILE A 154 -5.66 23.88 -34.54
N GLY A 155 -4.74 22.93 -34.60
CA GLY A 155 -3.94 22.70 -35.80
C GLY A 155 -3.43 21.28 -35.94
N HIS A 156 -2.66 21.07 -37.00
CA HIS A 156 -1.98 19.82 -37.34
C HIS A 156 -0.66 20.16 -38.04
N ASN A 157 0.42 19.42 -37.74
CA ASN A 157 1.69 19.48 -38.46
C ASN A 157 1.60 18.86 -39.85
#